data_AF-W1ERB7-F1
#
_entry.id   AF-W1ERB7-F1
#
_cell.length_a   1.000
_cell.length_b   1.000
_cell.length_c   1.000
_cell.angle_alpha   90.00
_cell.angle_beta   90.00
_cell.angle_gamma   90.00
#
_symmetry.space_group_name_H-M   'P 1'
#
loop_
_entity.id
_entity.type
_entity.pdbx_description
1 polymer ?
#
loop_
_entity_poly.entity_id
_entity_poly.type
_entity_poly.pdbx_seq_one_letter_code
_entity_poly.pdbx_strand_id
1 'polypeptide(L)' 'MSIPVAPLPPSLTSDTPVPFIPNPLTYGASLELNVSLMGALGMCNRDKEDIRTIEQSRSSQ' A
#
# COMPACT_ATOMS: atom_id res chain seq x y z
N MET A 1 22.27 21.61 -15.85
CA MET A 1 21.07 20.91 -16.38
C MET A 1 20.53 20.04 -15.24
N SER A 2 19.24 20.07 -14.93
CA SER A 2 18.65 19.13 -13.98
C SER A 2 18.38 17.81 -14.68
N ILE A 3 18.87 16.69 -14.13
CA ILE A 3 18.52 15.36 -14.63
C ILE A 3 17.06 15.10 -14.19
N PRO A 4 16.15 14.71 -15.10
CA PRO A 4 14.79 14.35 -14.72
C PRO A 4 14.81 13.16 -13.74
N VAL A 5 14.16 13.31 -12.60
CA VAL A 5 13.98 12.23 -11.63
C VAL A 5 13.05 11.18 -12.25
N ALA A 6 13.49 9.92 -12.31
CA ALA A 6 12.66 8.83 -12.80
C ALA A 6 11.39 8.70 -11.93
N PRO A 7 10.18 8.56 -12.52
CA PRO A 7 8.94 8.44 -11.76
C PRO A 7 8.93 7.18 -10.90
N LEU A 8 8.14 7.19 -9.82
CA LEU A 8 7.89 5.98 -9.02
C LEU A 8 7.13 4.93 -9.85
N PRO A 9 7.34 3.63 -9.60
CA PRO A 9 6.48 2.59 -10.15
C PRO A 9 5.00 2.87 -9.81
N PRO A 10 4.08 2.87 -10.79
CA PRO A 10 2.68 3.20 -10.55
C PRO A 10 1.99 2.34 -9.50
N SER A 11 2.45 1.10 -9.32
CA SER A 11 1.95 0.16 -8.30
C SER A 11 2.12 0.69 -6.88
N LEU A 12 3.22 1.42 -6.60
CA LEU A 12 3.50 1.93 -5.25
C LEU A 12 2.56 3.07 -4.83
N THR A 13 1.96 3.75 -5.80
CA THR A 13 1.03 4.87 -5.58
C THR A 13 -0.41 4.49 -5.90
N SER A 14 -0.69 3.20 -6.14
CA SER A 14 -2.05 2.72 -6.36
C SER A 14 -2.87 2.88 -5.08
N ASP A 15 -4.18 3.09 -5.23
CA ASP A 15 -5.09 3.12 -4.11
C ASP A 15 -5.05 1.80 -3.33
N THR A 16 -5.11 1.90 -2.01
CA THR A 16 -5.22 0.72 -1.15
C THR A 16 -6.60 0.09 -1.35
N PRO A 17 -6.70 -1.21 -1.67
CA PRO A 17 -7.99 -1.86 -1.88
C PRO A 17 -8.88 -1.76 -0.64
N VAL A 18 -10.14 -1.37 -0.83
CA VAL A 18 -11.15 -1.34 0.23
C VAL A 18 -11.81 -2.72 0.30
N PRO A 19 -11.67 -3.47 1.41
CA PRO A 19 -12.32 -4.77 1.53
C PRO A 19 -13.84 -4.65 1.57
N PHE A 20 -14.53 -5.66 1.04
CA PHE A 20 -15.98 -5.76 1.11
C PHE A 20 -16.45 -5.98 2.55
N ILE A 21 -17.44 -5.20 3.00
CA ILE A 21 -18.05 -5.36 4.32
C ILE A 21 -19.34 -6.19 4.16
N PRO A 22 -19.38 -7.42 4.71
CA PRO A 22 -20.54 -8.30 4.56
C PRO A 22 -21.74 -7.84 5.38
N ASN A 23 -22.95 -8.11 4.86
CA ASN A 23 -24.21 -7.86 5.52
C ASN A 23 -25.13 -9.10 5.39
N PRO A 24 -25.51 -9.78 6.49
CA PRO A 24 -25.16 -9.45 7.88
C PRO A 24 -23.67 -9.71 8.19
N LEU A 25 -23.08 -8.90 9.06
CA LEU A 25 -21.72 -9.10 9.57
C LEU A 25 -21.75 -10.16 10.68
N THR A 26 -21.58 -11.43 10.30
CA THR A 26 -21.45 -12.53 11.27
C THR A 26 -20.07 -12.51 11.93
N TYR A 27 -19.90 -13.20 13.07
CA TYR A 27 -18.60 -13.33 13.72
C TYR A 27 -17.53 -13.96 12.80
N GLY A 28 -17.87 -15.03 12.07
CA GLY A 28 -16.93 -15.63 11.10
C GLY A 28 -16.56 -14.66 9.98
N ALA A 29 -17.55 -13.92 9.46
CA ALA A 29 -17.32 -12.95 8.39
C ALA A 29 -16.46 -11.75 8.86
N SER A 30 -16.54 -11.37 10.15
CA SER A 30 -15.68 -10.33 10.70
C SER A 30 -14.21 -10.77 10.81
N LEU A 31 -13.94 -12.06 11.06
CA LEU A 31 -12.57 -12.59 11.03
C LEU A 31 -11.97 -12.50 9.63
N GLU A 32 -12.71 -12.92 8.60
CA GLU A 32 -12.27 -12.82 7.20
C GLU A 32 -12.07 -11.36 6.75
N LEU A 33 -12.97 -10.46 7.18
CA LEU A 33 -12.81 -9.03 6.97
C LEU A 33 -11.53 -8.50 7.62
N ASN A 34 -11.23 -8.90 8.86
CA ASN A 34 -9.99 -8.50 9.53
C ASN A 34 -8.74 -9.02 8.81
N VAL A 35 -8.74 -10.26 8.32
CA VAL A 35 -7.63 -10.80 7.51
C VAL A 35 -7.42 -9.94 6.25
N SER A 36 -8.50 -9.62 5.55
CA SER A 36 -8.44 -8.78 4.34
C SER A 36 -7.93 -7.37 4.65
N LEU A 37 -8.39 -6.76 5.74
CA LEU A 37 -7.95 -5.44 6.21
C LEU A 37 -6.45 -5.45 6.56
N MET A 38 -6.00 -6.44 7.34
CA MET A 38 -4.59 -6.55 7.72
C MET A 38 -3.70 -6.78 6.50
N GLY A 39 -4.15 -7.56 5.51
CA GLY A 39 -3.44 -7.73 4.24
C GLY A 39 -3.30 -6.43 3.45
N ALA A 40 -4.40 -5.68 3.29
CA ALA A 40 -4.39 -4.39 2.60
C ALA A 40 -3.48 -3.36 3.29
N LEU A 41 -3.54 -3.27 4.62
CA LEU A 41 -2.65 -2.41 5.41
C LEU A 41 -1.19 -2.84 5.34
N GLY A 42 -0.93 -4.15 5.36
CA GLY A 42 0.41 -4.71 5.22
C GLY A 42 1.07 -4.33 3.89
N MET A 43 0.33 -4.48 2.78
CA MET A 43 0.81 -4.05 1.46
C MET A 43 1.02 -2.54 1.41
N CYS A 44 0.05 -1.75 1.88
CA CYS A 44 0.18 -0.28 1.93
C CYS A 44 1.43 0.18 2.71
N ASN A 45 1.74 -0.48 3.83
CA ASN A 45 2.92 -0.16 4.61
C ASN A 45 4.22 -0.51 3.87
N ARG A 46 4.23 -1.64 3.14
CA ARG A 46 5.37 -2.03 2.30
C ARG A 46 5.56 -1.05 1.13
N ASP A 47 4.51 -0.66 0.45
CA ASP A 47 4.58 0.31 -0.64
C ASP A 47 5.18 1.65 -0.16
N LYS A 48 4.76 2.11 1.04
CA LYS A 48 5.33 3.32 1.67
C LYS A 48 6.81 3.16 2.00
N GLU A 49 7.24 1.99 2.46
CA GLU A 49 8.65 1.70 2.74
C GLU A 49 9.49 1.72 1.46
N ASP A 50 8.99 1.10 0.39
CA ASP A 50 9.64 1.08 -0.92
C ASP A 50 9.77 2.50 -1.49
N ILE A 51 8.71 3.34 -1.39
CA ILE A 51 8.76 4.75 -1.77
C ILE A 51 9.85 5.48 -0.97
N ARG A 52 9.85 5.35 0.37
CA ARG A 52 10.87 6.02 1.21
C ARG A 52 12.29 5.61 0.84
N THR A 53 12.50 4.34 0.51
CA THR A 53 13.81 3.82 0.09
C THR A 53 14.25 4.42 -1.24
N ILE A 54 13.34 4.54 -2.20
CA ILE A 54 13.61 5.18 -3.49
C ILE A 54 13.96 6.66 -3.28
N GLU A 55 13.17 7.39 -2.50
CA GLU A 55 13.43 8.82 -2.24
C GLU A 55 14.73 9.06 -1.47
N GLN A 56 15.07 8.19 -0.51
CA GLN A 56 16.36 8.24 0.19
C GLN A 56 17.53 8.05 -0.78
N SER A 57 17.41 7.09 -1.70
CA SER A 57 18.42 6.82 -2.73
C SER A 57 18.63 8.03 -3.65
N ARG A 58 17.54 8.73 -4.02
CA ARG A 58 17.62 9.97 -4.81
C ARG A 58 18.24 11.13 -4.04
N SER A 59 17.96 11.25 -2.74
CA SER A 59 18.54 12.31 -1.90
C SER A 59 20.05 12.15 -1.67
N SER A 60 20.59 10.96 -1.92
CA SER A 60 22.01 10.63 -1.79
C SER A 60 22.79 10.71 -3.12
N GLN A 61 22.12 11.04 -4.23
CA GLN A 61 22.72 11.31 -5.55
C GLN A 61 22.93 12.82 -5.74
#